data_AF-A0A1Y1JU02-F1
#
_entry.id   AF-A0A1Y1JU02-F1
#
_cell.length_a   1.000
_cell.length_b   1.000
_cell.length_c   1.000
_cell.angle_alpha   90.00
_cell.angle_beta   90.00
_cell.angle_gamma   90.00
#
_symmetry.space_group_name_H-M   'P 1'
#
loop_
_entity.id
_entity.type
_entity.pdbx_description
1 polymer ?
#
loop_
_entity_poly.entity_id
_entity_poly.type
_entity_poly.pdbx_seq_one_letter_code
_entity_poly.pdbx_strand_id
1 'polypeptide(L)'
;VLQYYTTRTWHFKNEGIGKIARSLTSHDSLVFYTSTVDLNWSNYLLSYVLGARKYCVHEEPSTIPYARKVLRRYTTLRSSPAGATNAERFRLYYLDAAKNIVFGAIFIWLTYVV
;
A
#
# COMPACT_ATOMS: atom_id res chain seq x y z
N VAL A 1 -9.66 -11.09 -21.66
CA VAL A 1 -8.23 -11.05 -21.27
C VAL A 1 -8.05 -10.63 -19.80
N LEU A 2 -8.71 -9.57 -19.31
CA LEU A 2 -8.55 -9.08 -17.92
C LEU A 2 -8.96 -10.09 -16.83
N GLN A 3 -10.02 -10.88 -17.07
CA GLN A 3 -10.57 -11.84 -16.11
C GLN A 3 -9.53 -12.82 -15.57
N TYR A 4 -8.59 -13.28 -16.42
CA TYR A 4 -7.53 -14.19 -16.01
C TYR A 4 -6.64 -13.61 -14.90
N TYR A 5 -6.38 -12.30 -14.96
CA TYR A 5 -5.50 -11.59 -14.03
C TYR A 5 -6.22 -11.16 -12.75
N THR A 6 -7.55 -10.98 -12.81
CA THR A 6 -8.35 -10.49 -11.68
C THR A 6 -9.04 -11.59 -10.86
N THR A 7 -9.25 -12.79 -11.42
CA THR A 7 -9.98 -13.87 -10.73
C THR A 7 -9.10 -14.98 -10.16
N ARG A 8 -7.80 -14.97 -10.45
CA ARG A 8 -6.87 -16.00 -9.96
C ARG A 8 -6.10 -15.48 -8.75
N THR A 9 -5.88 -16.37 -7.78
CA THR A 9 -5.01 -16.10 -6.64
C THR A 9 -3.57 -16.09 -7.12
N TRP A 10 -2.86 -15.02 -6.79
CA TRP A 10 -1.45 -14.87 -7.13
C TRP A 10 -0.59 -15.45 -6.02
N HIS A 11 0.17 -16.50 -6.34
CA HIS A 11 1.14 -17.09 -5.43
C HIS A 11 2.54 -16.64 -5.84
N PHE A 12 3.06 -15.61 -5.16
CA PHE A 12 4.44 -15.15 -5.36
C PHE A 12 5.36 -15.95 -4.44
N LYS A 13 6.07 -16.93 -5.01
CA LYS A 13 7.08 -17.69 -4.28
C LYS A 13 8.43 -16.99 -4.37
N ASN A 14 9.03 -16.67 -3.24
CA ASN A 14 10.30 -15.95 -3.18
C ASN A 14 11.49 -16.83 -2.74
N GLU A 15 11.47 -18.12 -3.12
CA GLU A 15 12.49 -19.08 -2.70
C GLU A 15 13.88 -18.79 -3.29
N GLY A 16 13.94 -18.11 -4.45
CA GLY A 16 15.19 -17.75 -5.12
C GLY A 16 16.00 -16.72 -4.33
N ILE A 17 15.35 -15.65 -3.87
CA ILE A 17 16.03 -14.59 -3.12
C ILE A 17 16.57 -15.13 -1.79
N GLY A 18 15.80 -15.98 -1.09
CA GLY A 18 16.26 -16.62 0.14
C GLY A 18 17.43 -17.61 -0.05
N LYS A 19 17.59 -18.20 -1.24
CA LYS A 19 18.78 -19.02 -1.56
C LYS A 19 19.99 -18.15 -1.84
N ILE A 20 19.81 -17.08 -2.62
CA ILE A 20 20.86 -16.11 -2.94
C ILE A 20 21.39 -15.46 -1.65
N ALA A 21 20.49 -14.99 -0.79
CA ALA A 21 20.78 -14.43 0.54
C ALA A 21 21.69 -15.33 1.38
N ARG A 22 21.44 -16.65 1.37
CA ARG A 22 22.24 -17.63 2.11
C ARG A 22 23.58 -17.98 1.47
N SER A 23 23.70 -17.78 0.15
CA SER A 23 24.95 -18.04 -0.59
C SER A 23 25.91 -16.84 -0.60
N LEU A 24 25.46 -15.66 -0.18
CA LEU A 24 26.27 -14.45 -0.16
C LEU A 24 27.32 -14.51 0.95
N THR A 25 28.53 -14.03 0.63
CA THR A 25 29.60 -13.80 1.60
C THR A 25 29.19 -12.66 2.55
N SER A 26 29.74 -12.62 3.76
CA SER A 26 29.50 -11.55 4.72
C SER A 26 29.87 -10.15 4.19
N HIS A 27 30.83 -10.04 3.27
CA HIS A 27 31.12 -8.78 2.57
C HIS A 27 30.01 -8.40 1.58
N ASP A 28 29.60 -9.34 0.73
CA ASP A 28 28.58 -9.09 -0.31
C ASP A 28 27.19 -8.85 0.29
N SER A 29 26.89 -9.48 1.43
CA SER A 29 25.64 -9.22 2.18
C SER A 29 25.54 -7.80 2.73
N LEU A 30 26.65 -7.07 2.86
CA LEU A 30 26.64 -5.65 3.24
C LEU A 30 26.45 -4.73 2.02
N VAL A 31 26.88 -5.19 0.84
CA VAL A 31 26.74 -4.46 -0.43
C VAL A 31 25.34 -4.66 -1.02
N PHE A 32 24.80 -5.87 -0.92
CA PHE A 32 23.51 -6.24 -1.48
C PHE A 32 22.45 -6.42 -0.37
N TYR A 33 21.41 -5.59 -0.43
CA TYR A 33 20.27 -5.68 0.49
C TYR A 33 19.39 -6.89 0.16
N THR A 34 19.75 -8.05 0.70
CA THR A 34 18.96 -9.30 0.57
C THR A 34 18.04 -9.58 1.75
N SER A 35 18.27 -8.94 2.90
CA SER A 35 17.41 -9.06 4.09
C SER A 35 16.40 -7.92 4.15
N THR A 36 15.14 -8.26 4.40
CA THR A 36 14.05 -7.29 4.64
C THR A 36 13.88 -6.95 6.13
N VAL A 37 14.63 -7.62 7.01
CA VAL A 37 14.50 -7.48 8.47
C VAL A 37 14.98 -6.11 8.96
N ASP A 38 16.06 -5.60 8.37
CA ASP A 38 16.66 -4.32 8.75
C ASP A 38 15.96 -3.11 8.10
N LEU A 39 14.95 -3.35 7.27
CA LEU A 39 14.21 -2.29 6.61
C LEU A 39 13.26 -1.61 7.59
N ASN A 40 13.39 -0.28 7.73
CA ASN A 40 12.39 0.51 8.43
C ASN A 40 11.12 0.63 7.58
N TRP A 41 10.22 -0.33 7.77
CA TRP A 41 8.94 -0.44 7.07
C TRP A 41 8.12 0.86 7.13
N SER A 42 8.12 1.54 8.27
CA SER A 42 7.37 2.80 8.45
C SER A 42 7.86 3.89 7.49
N ASN A 43 9.17 4.08 7.40
CA ASN A 43 9.77 5.08 6.50
C ASN A 43 9.65 4.70 5.03
N TYR A 44 9.81 3.41 4.72
CA TYR A 44 9.63 2.90 3.37
C TYR A 44 8.20 3.11 2.88
N LEU A 45 7.21 2.69 3.67
CA LEU A 45 5.79 2.84 3.33
C LEU A 45 5.40 4.31 3.23
N LEU A 46 5.91 5.18 4.11
CA LEU A 46 5.67 6.61 4.03
C LEU A 46 6.18 7.19 2.70
N SER A 47 7.42 6.88 2.35
CA SER A 47 8.05 7.35 1.11
C SER A 47 7.33 6.82 -0.12
N TYR A 48 6.92 5.55 -0.09
CA TYR A 48 6.12 4.91 -1.12
C TYR A 48 4.77 5.63 -1.32
N VAL A 49 4.01 5.86 -0.25
CA VAL A 49 2.69 6.51 -0.33
C VAL A 49 2.83 7.95 -0.85
N LEU A 50 3.85 8.68 -0.42
CA LEU A 50 4.14 10.02 -0.93
C LEU A 50 4.49 10.01 -2.42
N GLY A 51 5.32 9.04 -2.85
CA GLY A 51 5.67 8.83 -4.26
C GLY A 51 4.47 8.47 -5.12
N ALA A 52 3.67 7.48 -4.70
CA ALA A 52 2.46 7.07 -5.40
C ALA A 52 1.47 8.23 -5.54
N ARG A 53 1.30 9.05 -4.49
CA ARG A 53 0.45 10.24 -4.55
C ARG A 53 0.94 11.25 -5.58
N LYS A 54 2.24 11.57 -5.56
CA LYS A 54 2.83 12.59 -6.44
C LYS A 54 2.86 12.14 -7.90
N TYR A 55 3.19 10.88 -8.16
CA TYR A 55 3.49 10.39 -9.51
C TYR A 55 2.35 9.58 -10.14
N CYS A 56 1.59 8.81 -9.37
CA CYS A 56 0.47 8.02 -9.92
C CYS A 56 -0.85 8.79 -9.90
N VAL A 57 -1.08 9.60 -8.86
CA VAL A 57 -2.32 10.37 -8.67
C VAL A 57 -2.15 11.83 -9.09
N HIS A 58 -0.92 12.29 -9.32
CA HIS A 58 -0.58 13.67 -9.67
C HIS A 58 -1.07 14.71 -8.66
N GLU A 59 -1.17 14.34 -7.38
CA GLU A 59 -1.54 15.27 -6.31
C GLU A 59 -0.29 15.88 -5.64
N GLU A 60 -0.30 17.20 -5.47
CA GLU A 60 0.79 17.91 -4.83
C GLU A 60 0.82 17.65 -3.30
N PRO A 61 2.02 17.57 -2.66
CA PRO A 61 2.15 17.41 -1.21
C PRO A 61 1.42 18.47 -0.37
N SER A 62 1.21 19.66 -0.93
CA SER A 62 0.43 20.75 -0.34
C SER A 62 -1.01 20.34 0.00
N THR A 63 -1.54 19.31 -0.65
CA THR A 63 -2.92 18.82 -0.50
C THR A 63 -3.07 17.80 0.64
N ILE A 64 -1.96 17.37 1.27
CA ILE A 64 -1.98 16.40 2.36
C ILE A 64 -2.83 16.87 3.57
N PRO A 65 -2.75 18.13 4.05
CA PRO A 65 -3.58 18.60 5.16
C PRO A 65 -5.07 18.52 4.87
N TYR A 66 -5.48 18.85 3.63
CA TYR A 66 -6.86 18.73 3.18
C TYR A 66 -7.30 17.26 3.16
N ALA A 67 -6.49 16.37 2.60
CA ALA A 67 -6.79 14.93 2.57
C ALA A 67 -6.94 14.34 3.99
N ARG A 68 -6.15 14.79 4.97
CA ARG A 68 -6.31 14.41 6.38
C ARG A 68 -7.63 14.89 6.96
N LYS A 69 -8.08 16.11 6.63
CA LYS A 69 -9.38 16.65 7.07
C LYS A 69 -10.54 15.83 6.49
N VAL A 70 -10.47 15.46 5.22
CA VAL A 70 -11.46 14.60 4.55
C VAL A 70 -11.49 13.22 5.20
N LEU A 71 -10.33 12.61 5.47
CA LEU A 71 -10.25 11.31 6.11
C LEU A 71 -10.83 11.32 7.53
N ARG A 72 -10.54 12.34 8.34
CA ARG A 72 -11.13 12.50 9.67
C ARG A 72 -12.65 12.63 9.61
N ARG A 73 -13.16 13.43 8.67
CA ARG A 73 -14.61 13.56 8.44
C ARG A 73 -15.22 12.20 8.06
N TYR A 74 -14.56 11.43 7.20
CA TYR A 74 -14.99 10.08 6.85
C TYR A 74 -15.05 9.16 8.06
N THR A 75 -13.99 9.11 8.89
CA THR A 75 -13.96 8.23 10.07
C THR A 75 -15.06 8.60 11.07
N THR A 76 -15.31 9.90 11.28
CA THR A 76 -16.40 10.38 12.15
C THR A 76 -17.77 10.00 11.61
N LEU A 77 -18.00 10.16 10.30
CA LEU A 77 -19.27 9.76 9.67
C LEU A 77 -19.46 8.25 9.66
N ARG A 78 -18.39 7.47 9.49
CA ARG A 78 -18.44 6.00 9.55
C ARG A 78 -18.84 5.49 10.93
N SER A 79 -18.37 6.13 12.01
CA SER A 79 -18.76 5.80 13.38
C SER A 79 -20.14 6.34 13.78
N SER A 80 -20.74 7.23 12.99
CA SER A 80 -22.05 7.84 13.29
C SER A 80 -23.20 7.01 12.70
N PRO A 81 -24.15 6.51 13.52
CA PRO A 81 -25.25 5.67 13.03
C PRO A 81 -26.28 6.40 12.15
N ALA A 82 -26.39 7.74 12.23
CA ALA A 82 -27.64 8.43 11.88
C ALA A 82 -27.53 9.65 10.94
N GLY A 83 -26.37 9.97 10.35
CA GLY A 83 -26.19 11.29 9.72
C GLY A 83 -25.71 11.38 8.27
N ALA A 84 -25.27 10.28 7.64
CA ALA A 84 -24.65 10.35 6.31
C ALA A 84 -25.59 9.82 5.22
N THR A 85 -25.87 10.65 4.21
CA THR A 85 -26.68 10.26 3.06
C THR A 85 -25.98 9.15 2.26
N ASN A 86 -26.75 8.24 1.64
CA ASN A 86 -26.18 7.12 0.88
C ASN A 86 -25.24 7.58 -0.24
N ALA A 87 -25.49 8.74 -0.84
CA ALA A 87 -24.61 9.34 -1.86
C ALA A 87 -23.24 9.76 -1.29
N GLU A 88 -23.22 10.36 -0.09
CA GLU A 88 -21.96 10.70 0.59
C GLU A 88 -21.16 9.44 0.96
N ARG A 89 -21.85 8.40 1.43
CA ARG A 89 -21.23 7.08 1.70
C ARG A 89 -20.63 6.47 0.43
N PHE A 90 -21.35 6.51 -0.71
CA PHE A 90 -20.85 6.00 -1.99
C PHE A 90 -19.65 6.79 -2.53
N ARG A 91 -19.69 8.12 -2.46
CA ARG A 91 -18.59 8.98 -2.93
C ARG A 91 -17.31 8.76 -2.11
N LEU A 92 -17.49 8.52 -0.81
CA LEU A 92 -16.42 8.14 0.10
C LEU A 92 -15.92 6.70 -0.16
N TYR A 93 -16.81 5.77 -0.50
CA TYR A 93 -16.46 4.39 -0.87
C TYR A 93 -15.58 4.33 -2.13
N TYR A 94 -15.82 5.17 -3.13
CA TYR A 94 -14.95 5.25 -4.32
C TYR A 94 -13.56 5.82 -4.00
N LEU A 95 -13.48 6.83 -3.12
CA LEU A 95 -12.21 7.38 -2.62
C LEU A 95 -11.45 6.38 -1.75
N ASP A 96 -12.18 5.55 -0.99
CA ASP A 96 -11.63 4.45 -0.21
C ASP A 96 -11.21 3.30 -1.13
N ALA A 97 -12.00 2.92 -2.13
CA ALA A 97 -11.71 1.87 -3.10
C ALA A 97 -10.48 2.20 -3.97
N ALA A 98 -10.35 3.44 -4.46
CA ALA A 98 -9.16 3.87 -5.21
C ALA A 98 -7.89 3.83 -4.35
N LYS A 99 -8.01 4.13 -3.05
CA LYS A 99 -6.90 3.99 -2.08
C LYS A 99 -6.68 2.53 -1.68
N ASN A 100 -7.73 1.74 -1.56
CA ASN A 100 -7.74 0.32 -1.17
C ASN A 100 -7.30 -0.60 -2.32
N ILE A 101 -7.34 -0.18 -3.58
CA ILE A 101 -6.69 -0.90 -4.67
C ILE A 101 -5.17 -0.78 -4.54
N VAL A 102 -4.67 0.42 -4.20
CA VAL A 102 -3.24 0.66 -3.97
C VAL A 102 -2.79 0.03 -2.64
N PHE A 103 -3.53 0.21 -1.55
CA PHE A 103 -3.28 -0.46 -0.27
C PHE A 103 -3.51 -1.96 -0.34
N GLY A 104 -4.45 -2.45 -1.15
CA GLY A 104 -4.69 -3.87 -1.39
C GLY A 104 -3.55 -4.52 -2.16
N ALA A 105 -3.01 -3.83 -3.17
CA ALA A 105 -1.78 -4.26 -3.84
C ALA A 105 -0.59 -4.31 -2.88
N ILE A 106 -0.47 -3.33 -1.96
CA ILE A 106 0.56 -3.31 -0.91
C ILE A 106 0.32 -4.38 0.17
N PHE A 107 -0.92 -4.65 0.57
CA PHE A 107 -1.26 -5.63 1.60
C PHE A 107 -1.08 -7.05 1.07
N ILE A 108 -1.42 -7.30 -0.20
CA ILE A 108 -1.09 -8.53 -0.93
C ILE A 108 0.44 -8.65 -1.09
N TRP A 109 1.18 -7.55 -1.22
CA TRP A 109 2.65 -7.60 -1.26
C TRP A 109 3.25 -7.89 0.13
N LEU A 110 2.77 -7.25 1.20
CA LEU A 110 3.26 -7.42 2.58
C LEU A 110 2.91 -8.78 3.19
N THR A 111 1.75 -9.36 2.86
CA THR A 111 1.31 -10.66 3.40
C THR A 111 2.00 -11.87 2.74
N TYR A 112 2.64 -11.70 1.58
CA TYR A 112 3.29 -12.78 0.85
C TYR A 112 4.83 -12.63 0.77
N VAL A 113 5.40 -11.59 1.39
CA VAL A 113 6.86 -11.29 1.37
C VAL A 113 7.51 -11.41 2.77
N VAL A 114 6.75 -11.72 3.82
CA VAL A 114 7.26 -12.13 5.14
C VAL A 114 7.16 -13.65 5.29
#